data_AF-A0A853IDW9-F1
#
_entry.id   AF-A0A853IDW9-F1
#
_cell.length_a   1.000
_cell.length_b   1.000
_cell.length_c   1.000
_cell.angle_alpha   90.00
_cell.angle_beta   90.00
_cell.angle_gamma   90.00
#
_symmetry.space_group_name_H-M   'P 1'
#
loop_
_entity.id
_entity.type
_entity.pdbx_description
1 polymer ?
#
loop_
_entity_poly.entity_id
_entity_poly.type
_entity_poly.pdbx_seq_one_letter_code
_entity_poly.pdbx_strand_id
1 'polypeptide(L)'
;YNLTVADFNTYFAGEQQAFVHNMKCDCGVGNLKGIPLTEAKQLMSKWDKATYHTLSDSIRDHAKRHGFGNDIVKYLRKAANFNKKGAKQKALEDGAIRWNRKSGEFLIERNGKIVTYGINK
;
A
#
# COMPACT_ATOMS: atom_id res chain seq x y z
N TYR A 1 -6.51 0.04 14.09
CA TYR A 1 -7.39 -0.23 12.93
C TYR A 1 -7.37 -1.72 12.68
N ASN A 2 -8.51 -2.40 12.81
CA ASN A 2 -8.67 -3.80 12.41
C ASN A 2 -8.94 -3.82 10.90
N LEU A 3 -8.06 -4.47 10.13
CA LEU A 3 -8.26 -4.67 8.69
C LEU A 3 -9.39 -5.70 8.50
N THR A 4 -10.45 -5.30 7.81
CA THR A 4 -11.63 -6.15 7.52
C THR A 4 -11.42 -6.94 6.24
N VAL A 5 -12.23 -7.98 6.01
CA VAL A 5 -12.19 -8.78 4.77
C VAL A 5 -12.38 -7.91 3.51
N ALA A 6 -13.15 -6.81 3.62
CA ALA A 6 -13.35 -5.85 2.54
C ALA A 6 -12.07 -5.07 2.16
N ASP A 7 -11.13 -4.89 3.09
CA ASP A 7 -9.88 -4.17 2.83
C ASP A 7 -8.91 -4.94 1.93
N PHE A 8 -9.11 -6.26 1.80
CA PHE A 8 -8.25 -7.13 1.02
C PHE A 8 -8.70 -7.30 -0.43
N ASN A 9 -9.95 -6.98 -0.81
CA ASN A 9 -10.55 -7.30 -2.14
C ASN A 9 -10.06 -8.65 -2.71
N THR A 10 -9.86 -9.62 -1.82
CA THR A 10 -9.54 -10.99 -2.17
C THR A 10 -10.88 -11.67 -2.22
N TYR A 11 -11.46 -11.76 -3.42
CA TYR A 11 -12.56 -12.68 -3.65
C TYR A 11 -12.04 -14.07 -3.31
N PHE A 12 -12.39 -14.59 -2.14
CA PHE A 12 -12.37 -16.02 -1.88
C PHE A 12 -13.47 -16.61 -2.76
N ALA A 13 -13.15 -16.92 -4.02
CA ALA A 13 -13.99 -17.79 -4.82
C ALA A 13 -13.82 -19.21 -4.25
N GLY A 14 -14.61 -19.54 -3.22
CA GLY A 14 -14.60 -20.85 -2.58
C GLY A 14 -15.13 -20.79 -1.15
N GLU A 15 -16.21 -21.52 -0.90
CA GLU A 15 -17.01 -21.68 0.33
C GLU A 15 -16.24 -22.15 1.58
N GLN A 16 -15.22 -21.45 2.08
CA GLN A 16 -14.72 -21.73 3.43
C GLN A 16 -14.40 -20.45 4.21
N GLN A 17 -15.37 -20.09 5.05
CA GLN A 17 -15.17 -19.22 6.20
C GLN A 17 -14.17 -19.88 7.16
N ALA A 18 -12.92 -19.42 7.21
CA ALA A 18 -12.05 -19.72 8.33
C ALA A 18 -10.99 -18.63 8.51
N PHE A 19 -11.28 -17.69 9.42
CA PHE A 19 -10.24 -16.96 10.13
C PHE A 19 -9.57 -17.94 11.09
N VAL A 20 -8.57 -18.71 10.64
CA VAL A 20 -7.82 -19.58 11.54
C VAL A 20 -6.32 -19.50 11.28
N HIS A 21 -5.65 -19.14 12.39
CA HIS A 21 -4.28 -19.37 12.75
C HIS A 21 -3.59 -20.53 12.01
N ASN A 22 -2.30 -20.34 11.73
CA ASN A 22 -1.35 -21.37 11.32
C ASN A 22 -1.44 -21.84 9.86
N MET A 23 -1.26 -20.93 8.91
CA MET A 23 -0.95 -21.30 7.53
C MET A 23 0.51 -21.02 7.21
N LYS A 24 1.34 -22.04 7.47
CA LYS A 24 2.71 -22.17 6.99
C LYS A 24 2.64 -22.53 5.51
N CYS A 25 2.29 -21.58 4.63
CA CYS A 25 2.18 -21.88 3.21
C CYS A 25 2.75 -20.74 2.35
N ASP A 26 3.83 -21.10 1.68
CA ASP A 26 4.50 -20.41 0.60
C ASP A 26 3.58 -20.29 -0.63
N CYS A 27 2.58 -19.41 -0.57
CA CYS A 27 1.85 -19.00 -1.77
C CYS A 27 1.05 -17.71 -1.51
N GLY A 28 1.71 -16.56 -1.68
CA GLY A 28 0.99 -15.31 -1.89
C GLY A 28 0.06 -15.47 -3.10
N VAL A 29 -1.24 -15.27 -2.91
CA VAL A 29 -2.24 -15.32 -3.97
C VAL A 29 -2.41 -13.91 -4.55
N GLY A 30 -2.34 -13.77 -5.88
CA GLY A 30 -2.52 -12.50 -6.60
C GLY A 30 -1.26 -11.60 -6.65
N ASN A 31 -1.46 -10.28 -6.75
CA ASN A 31 -0.39 -9.27 -6.90
C ASN A 31 0.54 -9.11 -5.67
N LEU A 32 0.31 -9.90 -4.61
CA LEU A 32 1.12 -9.96 -3.40
C LEU A 32 1.96 -11.26 -3.30
N LYS A 33 2.18 -11.92 -4.44
CA LYS A 33 3.00 -13.14 -4.54
C LYS A 33 4.43 -12.89 -4.05
N GLY A 34 4.95 -13.79 -3.21
CA GLY A 34 6.34 -13.76 -2.77
C GLY A 34 6.62 -12.98 -1.48
N ILE A 35 5.60 -12.63 -0.69
CA ILE A 35 5.78 -12.07 0.67
C ILE A 35 4.96 -12.80 1.73
N PRO A 36 5.44 -12.88 2.99
CA PRO A 36 4.65 -13.37 4.10
C PRO A 36 3.39 -12.52 4.33
N LEU A 37 2.28 -13.16 4.74
CA LEU A 37 1.04 -12.46 5.10
C LEU A 37 1.25 -11.40 6.20
N THR A 38 2.18 -11.64 7.12
CA THR A 38 2.57 -10.68 8.17
C THR A 38 3.19 -9.42 7.58
N GLU A 39 4.09 -9.55 6.61
CA GLU A 39 4.69 -8.42 5.90
C GLU A 39 3.62 -7.64 5.12
N ALA A 40 2.74 -8.35 4.39
CA ALA A 40 1.65 -7.73 3.65
C ALA A 40 0.76 -6.87 4.57
N LYS A 41 0.34 -7.43 5.72
CA LYS A 41 -0.46 -6.72 6.73
C LYS A 41 0.27 -5.49 7.28
N GLN A 42 1.57 -5.59 7.56
CA GLN A 42 2.37 -4.47 8.06
C GLN A 42 2.54 -3.35 7.03
N LEU A 43 2.69 -3.70 5.75
CA LEU A 43 2.79 -2.71 4.67
C LEU A 43 1.45 -2.02 4.43
N MET A 44 0.36 -2.79 4.38
CA MET A 44 -0.99 -2.25 4.17
C MET A 44 -1.48 -1.41 5.35
N SER A 45 -1.11 -1.73 6.60
CA SER A 45 -1.53 -0.95 7.77
C SER A 45 -0.99 0.49 7.79
N LYS A 46 0.11 0.74 7.06
CA LYS A 46 0.68 2.07 6.85
C LYS A 46 -0.04 2.88 5.77
N TRP A 47 -0.96 2.26 5.02
CA TRP A 47 -1.63 2.87 3.89
C TRP A 47 -2.99 3.46 4.27
N ASP A 48 -3.37 4.54 3.60
CA ASP A 48 -4.67 5.17 3.70
C ASP A 48 -5.48 4.91 2.45
N LYS A 49 -6.76 4.54 2.61
CA LYS A 49 -7.64 4.31 1.47
C LYS A 49 -8.02 5.61 0.73
N ALA A 50 -7.78 6.77 1.33
CA ALA A 50 -8.21 8.07 0.85
C ALA A 50 -9.70 8.10 0.51
N THR A 51 -10.05 8.36 -0.74
CA THR A 51 -11.43 8.43 -1.24
C THR A 51 -11.93 7.12 -1.84
N TYR A 52 -11.10 6.07 -1.88
CA TYR A 52 -11.46 4.79 -2.50
C TYR A 52 -12.38 3.97 -1.58
N HIS A 53 -13.14 3.07 -2.20
CA HIS A 53 -14.07 2.18 -1.48
C HIS A 53 -13.29 1.23 -0.54
N THR A 54 -12.24 0.60 -1.07
CA THR A 54 -11.36 -0.30 -0.32
C THR A 54 -9.90 0.15 -0.35
N LEU A 55 -9.12 -0.31 0.63
CA LEU A 55 -7.68 -0.07 0.70
C LEU A 55 -6.94 -0.70 -0.50
N SER A 56 -7.30 -1.94 -0.84
CA SER A 56 -6.75 -2.65 -2.00
C SER A 56 -6.97 -1.90 -3.32
N ASP A 57 -8.14 -1.27 -3.52
CA ASP A 57 -8.39 -0.50 -4.75
C ASP A 57 -7.50 0.73 -4.83
N SER A 58 -7.33 1.46 -3.72
CA SER A 58 -6.39 2.59 -3.62
C SER A 58 -4.98 2.16 -3.99
N ILE A 59 -4.46 1.10 -3.36
CA ILE A 59 -3.11 0.60 -3.59
C ILE A 59 -2.92 0.16 -5.05
N ARG A 60 -3.86 -0.61 -5.59
CA ARG A 60 -3.78 -1.16 -6.95
C ARG A 60 -3.78 -0.04 -8.00
N ASP A 61 -4.70 0.90 -7.86
CA ASP A 61 -4.83 2.01 -8.79
C ASP A 61 -3.61 2.94 -8.72
N HIS A 62 -3.13 3.30 -7.53
CA HIS A 62 -1.90 4.09 -7.39
C HIS A 62 -0.66 3.35 -7.90
N ALA A 63 -0.50 2.06 -7.59
CA ALA A 63 0.60 1.25 -8.11
C ALA A 63 0.58 1.24 -9.65
N LYS A 64 -0.61 1.06 -10.26
CA LYS A 64 -0.77 1.08 -11.73
C LYS A 64 -0.38 2.44 -12.32
N ARG A 65 -0.89 3.55 -11.76
CA ARG A 65 -0.59 4.91 -12.25
C ARG A 65 0.89 5.25 -12.19
N HIS A 66 1.62 4.70 -11.22
CA HIS A 66 3.05 4.97 -11.01
C HIS A 66 3.99 3.91 -11.59
N GLY A 67 3.49 3.03 -12.47
CA GLY A 67 4.33 2.06 -13.20
C GLY A 67 4.68 0.79 -12.41
N PHE A 68 3.97 0.51 -11.32
CA PHE A 68 4.10 -0.69 -10.49
C PHE A 68 2.90 -1.64 -10.60
N GLY A 69 2.08 -1.51 -11.64
CA GLY A 69 0.84 -2.31 -11.78
C GLY A 69 1.05 -3.83 -11.74
N ASN A 70 2.23 -4.31 -12.15
CA ASN A 70 2.61 -5.73 -12.14
C ASN A 70 3.40 -6.14 -10.88
N ASP A 71 3.75 -5.21 -9.99
CA ASP A 71 4.58 -5.46 -8.82
C ASP A 71 4.17 -4.54 -7.65
N ILE A 72 2.99 -4.83 -7.10
CA ILE A 72 2.39 -4.09 -5.98
C ILE A 72 3.23 -4.25 -4.71
N VAL A 73 3.88 -5.41 -4.51
CA VAL A 73 4.78 -5.64 -3.37
C VAL A 73 5.93 -4.63 -3.39
N LYS A 74 6.60 -4.49 -4.52
CA LYS A 74 7.70 -3.53 -4.66
C LYS A 74 7.22 -2.10 -4.47
N TYR A 75 6.02 -1.77 -4.94
CA TYR A 75 5.39 -0.49 -4.69
C TYR A 75 5.25 -0.19 -3.19
N LEU A 76 4.61 -1.11 -2.46
CA LEU A 76 4.38 -0.98 -1.03
C LEU A 76 5.70 -0.91 -0.23
N ARG A 77 6.68 -1.75 -0.58
CA ARG A 77 8.01 -1.73 0.04
C ARG A 77 8.72 -0.40 -0.19
N LYS A 78 8.70 0.14 -1.41
CA LYS A 78 9.34 1.43 -1.70
C LYS A 78 8.68 2.57 -0.95
N ALA A 79 7.35 2.60 -0.93
CA ALA A 79 6.61 3.61 -0.20
C ALA A 79 6.88 3.55 1.31
N ALA A 80 6.85 2.35 1.91
CA ALA A 80 7.12 2.16 3.33
C ALA A 80 8.57 2.48 3.74
N ASN A 81 9.51 2.37 2.80
CA ASN A 81 10.93 2.71 3.00
C ASN A 81 11.31 4.09 2.45
N PHE A 82 10.33 4.94 2.12
CA PHE A 82 10.60 6.27 1.60
C PHE A 82 11.39 7.08 2.64
N ASN A 83 12.58 7.54 2.25
CA ASN A 83 13.44 8.32 3.12
C ASN A 83 13.02 9.80 3.14
N LYS A 84 12.42 10.23 4.24
CA LYS A 84 12.02 11.63 4.49
C LYS A 84 13.21 12.56 4.78
N LYS A 85 14.36 12.02 5.19
CA LYS A 85 15.53 12.83 5.52
C LYS A 85 16.02 13.55 4.26
N GLY A 86 15.98 14.87 4.29
CA GLY A 86 16.35 15.73 3.16
C GLY A 86 15.33 15.79 2.03
N ALA A 87 14.13 15.22 2.22
CA ALA A 87 13.01 15.44 1.30
C ALA A 87 12.39 16.82 1.54
N LYS A 88 11.99 17.50 0.46
CA LYS A 88 11.24 18.76 0.53
C LYS A 88 9.79 18.46 0.91
N GLN A 89 9.33 19.04 2.01
CA GLN A 89 7.96 18.93 2.48
C GLN A 89 7.10 20.04 1.88
N LYS A 90 5.89 19.70 1.45
CA LYS A 90 4.84 20.65 1.03
C LYS A 90 3.51 20.22 1.64
N ALA A 91 2.89 21.08 2.43
CA ALA A 91 1.52 20.88 2.87
C ALA A 91 0.56 21.10 1.68
N LEU A 92 -0.45 20.24 1.58
CA LEU A 92 -1.54 20.31 0.61
C LEU A 92 -2.80 20.88 1.30
N GLU A 93 -3.72 21.42 0.51
CA GLU A 93 -4.93 22.09 0.99
C GLU A 93 -5.87 21.14 1.76
N ASP A 94 -5.78 19.84 1.48
CA ASP A 94 -6.55 18.76 2.11
C ASP A 94 -5.94 18.25 3.42
N GLY A 95 -4.92 18.93 3.95
CA GLY A 95 -4.18 18.53 5.15
C GLY A 95 -3.19 17.38 4.93
N ALA A 96 -3.02 16.90 3.69
CA ALA A 96 -1.96 15.95 3.38
C ALA A 96 -0.60 16.65 3.25
N ILE A 97 0.46 15.86 3.40
CA ILE A 97 1.84 16.31 3.32
C ILE A 97 2.50 15.57 2.16
N ARG A 98 2.95 16.31 1.16
CA ARG A 98 3.77 15.78 0.07
C ARG A 98 5.25 15.96 0.37
N TRP A 99 5.97 14.85 0.41
CA TRP A 99 7.41 14.78 0.47
C TRP A 99 7.98 14.55 -0.93
N ASN A 100 8.93 15.36 -1.38
CA ASN A 100 9.61 15.19 -2.67
C ASN A 100 11.12 15.08 -2.48
N ARG A 101 11.74 14.09 -3.11
CA ARG A 101 13.19 13.93 -3.16
C ARG A 101 13.74 14.56 -4.43
N LYS A 102 15.04 14.90 -4.39
CA LYS A 102 15.78 15.33 -5.58
C LYS A 102 15.85 14.26 -6.67
N SER A 103 15.71 12.98 -6.31
CA SER A 103 15.65 11.85 -7.24
C SER A 103 14.36 11.77 -8.06
N GLY A 104 13.38 12.65 -7.81
CA GLY A 104 12.05 12.60 -8.42
C GLY A 104 11.04 11.74 -7.65
N GLU A 105 11.50 10.94 -6.69
CA GLU A 105 10.62 10.16 -5.80
C GLU A 105 9.78 11.09 -4.92
N PHE A 106 8.51 10.76 -4.75
CA PHE A 106 7.63 11.48 -3.84
C PHE A 106 6.70 10.54 -3.06
N LEU A 107 6.28 11.03 -1.90
CA LEU A 107 5.34 10.36 -1.00
C LEU A 107 4.31 11.40 -0.53
N ILE A 108 3.03 11.05 -0.58
CA ILE A 108 1.97 11.84 0.03
C ILE A 108 1.45 11.08 1.22
N GLU A 109 1.40 11.75 2.37
CA GLU A 109 0.93 11.20 3.62
C GLU A 109 -0.19 12.04 4.19
N ARG A 110 -1.15 11.41 4.84
CA ARG A 110 -2.21 12.07 5.61
C ARG A 110 -2.34 11.37 6.94
N ASN A 111 -2.29 12.12 8.05
CA ASN A 111 -2.37 11.58 9.41
C ASN A 111 -1.37 10.43 9.68
N GLY A 112 -0.14 10.54 9.15
CA GLY A 112 0.90 9.52 9.32
C GLY A 112 0.72 8.25 8.48
N LYS A 113 -0.31 8.18 7.63
CA LYS A 113 -0.52 7.08 6.67
C LYS A 113 -0.19 7.52 5.26
N ILE A 114 0.30 6.59 4.45
CA ILE A 114 0.65 6.81 3.05
C ILE A 114 -0.63 6.81 2.21
N VAL A 115 -0.86 7.90 1.49
CA VAL A 115 -1.96 8.01 0.52
C VAL A 115 -1.47 7.59 -0.87
N THR A 116 -0.30 8.08 -1.28
CA THR A 116 0.29 7.71 -2.56
C THR A 116 1.81 7.82 -2.52
N TYR A 117 2.46 6.99 -3.32
CA TYR A 117 3.89 7.02 -3.60
C TYR A 117 4.09 7.01 -5.12
N GLY A 118 5.11 7.71 -5.61
CA GLY A 118 5.43 7.73 -7.03
C GLY A 118 6.81 8.29 -7.32
N ILE A 119 7.18 8.30 -8.60
CA ILE A 119 8.42 8.90 -9.10
C ILE A 119 8.04 9.83 -10.25
N ASN A 120 8.23 11.14 -10.06
CA ASN A 120 8.14 12.11 -11.14
C ASN A 120 9.38 11.90 -12.02
N LYS A 121 9.18 11.37 -13.23
CA LYS A 121 10.18 11.37 -14.29
C LYS A 121 10.02 12.60 -15.17
#